data_AF-M9LQG9-F1
#
_entry.id   AF-M9LQG9-F1
#
_cell.length_a   1.000
_cell.length_b   1.000
_cell.length_c   1.000
_cell.angle_alpha   90.00
_cell.angle_beta   90.00
_cell.angle_gamma   90.00
#
_symmetry.space_group_name_H-M   'P 1'
#
loop_
_entity.id
_entity.type
_entity.pdbx_description
1 polymer ?
#
loop_
_entity_poly.entity_id
_entity_poly.type
_entity_poly.pdbx_seq_one_letter_code
_entity_poly.pdbx_strand_id
1 'polypeptide(L)'
;MQIYKLFPVFALLGMAYAKESRSDCLAREAAASFSSAPPNADIAICYHGKNSAYSDEGTTIKDPDVFGGLRWADCHGIGLDCFWMSGGGKLGDNIFEFMGDGGSDNLAYVMRNNNHCEYNRDEKHIYCHT
;
A
#
# COMPACT_ATOMS: atom_id res chain seq x y z
N MET A 1 5.59 -54.85 -36.09
CA MET A 1 5.70 -54.11 -34.81
C MET A 1 7.10 -53.54 -34.71
N GLN A 2 7.25 -52.22 -34.85
CA GLN A 2 8.50 -51.50 -34.55
C GLN A 2 8.13 -50.25 -33.75
N ILE A 3 8.49 -50.28 -32.47
CA ILE A 3 8.27 -49.21 -31.49
C ILE A 3 9.44 -48.24 -31.66
N TYR A 4 9.18 -47.06 -32.23
CA TYR A 4 10.14 -45.96 -32.21
C TYR A 4 10.07 -45.28 -30.83
N LYS A 5 11.18 -45.37 -30.09
CA LYS A 5 11.42 -44.66 -28.84
C LYS A 5 11.64 -43.17 -29.16
N LEU A 6 10.72 -42.31 -28.74
CA LEU A 6 10.94 -40.88 -28.68
C LEU A 6 11.15 -40.51 -27.21
N PHE A 7 12.39 -40.14 -26.89
CA PHE A 7 12.80 -39.64 -25.59
C PHE A 7 12.07 -38.31 -25.31
N PRO A 8 11.49 -38.11 -24.12
CA PRO A 8 11.02 -36.80 -23.72
C PRO A 8 12.23 -35.93 -23.41
N VAL A 9 12.45 -34.91 -24.24
CA VAL A 9 13.33 -33.79 -23.90
C VAL A 9 12.67 -33.10 -22.71
N PHE A 10 13.24 -33.30 -21.52
CA PHE A 10 12.88 -32.55 -20.33
C PHE A 10 13.14 -31.07 -20.62
N ALA A 11 12.06 -30.32 -20.86
CA ALA A 11 12.09 -28.87 -20.85
C ALA A 11 12.45 -28.44 -19.43
N LEU A 12 13.73 -28.09 -19.22
CA LEU A 12 14.18 -27.38 -18.04
C LEU A 12 13.55 -25.99 -18.09
N LEU A 13 12.36 -25.87 -17.49
CA LEU A 13 11.77 -24.59 -17.11
C LEU A 13 12.66 -23.97 -16.05
N GLY A 14 13.65 -23.19 -16.48
CA GLY A 14 14.37 -22.30 -15.59
C GLY A 14 13.39 -21.26 -15.07
N MET A 15 13.01 -21.36 -13.79
CA MET A 15 12.43 -20.23 -13.09
C MET A 15 13.50 -19.14 -13.00
N ALA A 16 13.47 -18.20 -13.92
CA ALA A 16 14.16 -16.93 -13.73
C ALA A 16 13.43 -16.20 -12.59
N TYR A 17 14.01 -16.22 -11.39
CA TYR A 17 13.56 -15.35 -10.30
C TYR A 17 13.90 -13.92 -10.72
N ALA A 18 12.93 -13.21 -11.30
CA ALA A 18 13.03 -11.78 -11.47
C ALA A 18 13.16 -11.15 -10.06
N LYS A 19 14.18 -10.33 -9.86
CA LYS A 19 14.34 -9.57 -8.62
C LYS A 19 13.11 -8.67 -8.46
N GLU A 20 12.42 -8.78 -7.32
CA GLU A 20 11.25 -7.96 -6.99
C GLU A 20 11.61 -6.48 -7.21
N SER A 21 10.70 -5.72 -7.85
CA SER A 21 10.86 -4.28 -7.97
C SER A 21 10.44 -3.60 -6.67
N ARG A 22 10.90 -2.36 -6.47
CA ARG A 22 10.50 -1.56 -5.30
C ARG A 22 8.98 -1.38 -5.26
N SER A 23 8.35 -1.06 -6.39
CA SER A 23 6.89 -0.96 -6.50
C SER A 23 6.16 -2.26 -6.17
N ASP A 24 6.70 -3.44 -6.56
CA ASP A 24 6.09 -4.74 -6.24
C ASP A 24 6.15 -5.00 -4.73
N CYS A 25 7.30 -4.70 -4.10
CA CYS A 25 7.45 -4.77 -2.66
C CYS A 25 6.44 -3.86 -1.95
N LEU A 26 6.33 -2.58 -2.36
CA LEU A 26 5.37 -1.64 -1.78
C LEU A 26 3.92 -2.14 -1.90
N ALA A 27 3.53 -2.66 -3.08
CA ALA A 27 2.19 -3.18 -3.31
C ALA A 27 1.89 -4.39 -2.40
N ARG A 28 2.86 -5.31 -2.26
CA ARG A 28 2.78 -6.45 -1.35
C ARG A 28 2.65 -6.01 0.10
N GLU A 29 3.44 -5.00 0.51
CA GLU A 29 3.37 -4.47 1.87
C GLU A 29 2.05 -3.73 2.13
N ALA A 30 1.52 -2.97 1.18
CA ALA A 30 0.20 -2.35 1.32
C ALA A 30 -0.92 -3.39 1.46
N ALA A 31 -0.88 -4.47 0.68
CA ALA A 31 -1.85 -5.56 0.75
C ALA A 31 -1.80 -6.33 2.08
N ALA A 32 -0.61 -6.63 2.58
CA ALA A 32 -0.46 -7.30 3.88
C ALA A 32 -0.85 -6.36 5.04
N SER A 33 -0.55 -5.05 4.95
CA SER A 33 -1.02 -4.05 5.90
C SER A 33 -2.55 -3.98 5.93
N PHE A 34 -3.19 -3.89 4.77
CA PHE A 34 -4.65 -3.91 4.65
C PHE A 34 -5.28 -5.17 5.27
N SER A 35 -4.65 -6.34 5.06
CA SER A 35 -5.13 -7.60 5.64
C SER A 35 -5.10 -7.61 7.17
N SER A 36 -4.24 -6.80 7.79
CA SER A 36 -4.16 -6.62 9.24
C SER A 36 -4.98 -5.45 9.79
N ALA A 37 -5.54 -4.62 8.90
CA ALA A 37 -6.28 -3.43 9.28
C ALA A 37 -7.63 -3.78 9.94
N PRO A 38 -8.14 -2.93 10.83
CA PRO A 38 -9.41 -3.19 11.49
C PRO A 38 -10.58 -3.16 10.49
N PRO A 39 -11.74 -3.75 10.84
CA PRO A 39 -12.87 -3.86 9.91
C PRO A 39 -13.42 -2.52 9.40
N ASN A 40 -13.26 -1.45 10.19
CA ASN A 40 -13.69 -0.09 9.86
C ASN A 40 -12.67 0.69 9.02
N ALA A 41 -11.48 0.14 8.72
CA ALA A 41 -10.54 0.81 7.85
C ALA A 41 -11.07 0.91 6.41
N ASP A 42 -11.12 2.12 5.87
CA ASP A 42 -11.48 2.36 4.47
C ASP A 42 -10.29 2.20 3.54
N ILE A 43 -9.09 2.48 4.05
CA ILE A 43 -7.84 2.36 3.30
C ILE A 43 -6.68 1.96 4.21
N ALA A 44 -5.74 1.18 3.67
CA ALA A 44 -4.40 1.04 4.23
C ALA A 44 -3.37 1.62 3.26
N ILE A 45 -2.43 2.38 3.80
CA ILE A 45 -1.43 3.14 3.05
C ILE A 45 -0.06 2.72 3.57
N CYS A 46 0.89 2.50 2.66
CA CYS A 46 2.32 2.39 2.98
C CYS A 46 3.07 3.47 2.21
N TYR A 47 3.80 4.32 2.93
CA TYR A 47 4.46 5.46 2.34
C TYR A 47 5.91 5.61 2.79
N HIS A 48 6.77 5.99 1.83
CA HIS A 48 8.13 6.43 2.08
C HIS A 48 8.22 7.96 1.97
N GLY A 49 8.54 8.62 3.07
CA GLY A 49 8.87 10.04 3.09
C GLY A 49 8.06 10.84 4.11
N LYS A 50 8.29 12.17 4.12
CA LYS A 50 7.58 13.08 5.01
C LYS A 50 6.09 13.13 4.67
N ASN A 51 5.25 13.02 5.69
CA ASN A 51 3.81 12.94 5.52
C ASN A 51 3.06 13.41 6.78
N SER A 52 1.76 13.68 6.64
CA SER A 52 0.91 14.18 7.73
C SER A 52 0.50 13.10 8.74
N ALA A 53 0.55 11.81 8.40
CA ALA A 53 0.16 10.72 9.31
C ALA A 53 1.04 10.69 10.57
N TYR A 54 2.33 10.98 10.43
CA TYR A 54 3.31 10.95 11.53
C TYR A 54 4.01 12.29 11.80
N SER A 55 3.49 13.39 11.28
CA SER A 55 3.98 14.75 11.58
C SER A 55 2.86 15.70 12.00
N ASP A 56 3.17 16.79 12.68
CA ASP A 56 2.16 17.80 13.08
C ASP A 56 1.72 18.72 11.92
N GLU A 57 2.12 18.40 10.69
CA GLU A 57 1.76 19.12 9.47
C GLU A 57 0.59 18.45 8.76
N GLY A 58 -0.28 19.24 8.14
CA GLY A 58 -1.42 18.77 7.38
C GLY A 58 -2.69 18.54 8.22
N THR A 59 -3.65 17.84 7.63
CA THR A 59 -5.02 17.72 8.16
C THR A 59 -5.46 16.31 8.52
N THR A 60 -4.52 15.36 8.63
CA THR A 60 -4.83 13.97 9.01
C THR A 60 -5.40 13.88 10.41
N ILE A 61 -6.59 13.30 10.53
CA ILE A 61 -7.24 13.02 11.80
C ILE A 61 -6.60 11.76 12.38
N LYS A 62 -5.88 11.91 13.50
CA LYS A 62 -5.12 10.83 14.17
C LYS A 62 -5.85 10.26 15.38
N ASP A 63 -7.16 10.40 15.41
CA ASP A 63 -7.98 9.81 16.46
C ASP A 63 -7.93 8.27 16.31
N PRO A 64 -7.70 7.51 17.39
CA PRO A 64 -7.59 6.06 17.34
C PRO A 64 -8.81 5.33 16.73
N ASP A 65 -9.98 5.97 16.72
CA ASP A 65 -11.19 5.40 16.13
C ASP A 65 -11.17 5.42 14.60
N VAL A 66 -10.36 6.29 13.98
CA VAL A 66 -10.34 6.53 12.52
C VAL A 66 -8.95 6.47 11.89
N PHE A 67 -7.91 6.23 12.69
CA PHE A 67 -6.53 6.16 12.25
C PHE A 67 -5.69 5.24 13.14
N GLY A 68 -4.73 4.54 12.56
CA GLY A 68 -3.72 3.85 13.34
C GLY A 68 -2.56 3.29 12.53
N GLY A 69 -1.38 3.26 13.16
CA GLY A 69 -0.20 2.58 12.61
C GLY A 69 -0.41 1.06 12.55
N LEU A 70 0.05 0.45 11.48
CA LEU A 70 -0.02 -1.01 11.27
C LEU A 70 1.35 -1.65 11.46
N ARG A 71 2.35 -1.15 10.73
CA ARG A 71 3.72 -1.69 10.77
C ARG A 71 4.71 -0.79 10.03
N TRP A 72 5.98 -1.06 10.28
CA TRP A 72 7.08 -0.58 9.46
C TRP A 72 7.56 -1.71 8.55
N ALA A 73 7.91 -1.39 7.30
CA ALA A 73 8.48 -2.35 6.35
C ALA A 73 9.70 -1.77 5.62
N ASP A 74 10.62 -2.64 5.19
CA ASP A 74 11.74 -2.27 4.33
C ASP A 74 11.50 -2.77 2.90
N CYS A 75 11.58 -1.86 1.93
CA CYS A 75 11.52 -2.21 0.51
C CYS A 75 12.76 -1.73 -0.24
N HIS A 76 13.82 -2.55 -0.24
CA HIS A 76 15.09 -2.27 -0.90
C HIS A 76 15.86 -1.09 -0.26
N GLY A 77 15.92 -1.05 1.07
CA GLY A 77 16.67 -0.06 1.83
C GLY A 77 15.93 1.26 2.05
N ILE A 78 14.62 1.27 1.81
CA ILE A 78 13.73 2.37 2.20
C ILE A 78 12.81 1.89 3.32
N GLY A 79 12.64 2.73 4.33
CA GLY A 79 11.60 2.52 5.34
C GLY A 79 10.24 2.97 4.83
N LEU A 80 9.22 2.15 5.05
CA LEU A 80 7.82 2.43 4.80
C LEU A 80 7.07 2.50 6.12
N ASP A 81 6.38 3.60 6.33
CA ASP A 81 5.38 3.67 7.39
C ASP A 81 4.04 3.22 6.82
N CYS A 82 3.50 2.13 7.36
CA CYS A 82 2.21 1.60 6.99
C CYS A 82 1.17 1.87 8.07
N PHE A 83 0.01 2.36 7.68
CA PHE A 83 -1.08 2.75 8.56
C PHE A 83 -2.43 2.56 7.87
N TRP A 84 -3.49 2.58 8.65
CA TRP A 84 -4.85 2.62 8.15
C TRP A 84 -5.52 3.95 8.49
N MET A 85 -6.51 4.31 7.69
CA MET A 85 -7.45 5.36 8.04
C MET A 85 -8.85 5.02 7.53
N SER A 86 -9.85 5.61 8.16
CA SER A 86 -11.23 5.67 7.68
C SER A 86 -11.62 7.13 7.45
N GLY A 87 -12.81 7.36 6.91
CA GLY A 87 -13.50 8.65 7.09
C GLY A 87 -13.47 9.06 8.56
N GLY A 88 -13.31 10.35 8.85
CA GLY A 88 -13.15 10.82 10.24
C GLY A 88 -14.45 10.81 11.05
N GLY A 89 -15.54 10.28 10.49
CA GLY A 89 -16.84 10.12 11.14
C GLY A 89 -17.36 11.45 11.68
N LYS A 90 -17.43 11.59 13.02
CA LYS A 90 -17.90 12.83 13.67
C LYS A 90 -16.88 13.97 13.59
N LEU A 91 -15.64 13.68 13.24
CA LEU A 91 -14.55 14.66 13.16
C LEU A 91 -14.41 15.28 11.76
N GLY A 92 -15.23 14.84 10.79
CA GLY A 92 -15.17 15.28 9.40
C GLY A 92 -14.32 14.36 8.53
N ASP A 93 -14.03 14.78 7.31
CA ASP A 93 -13.28 13.95 6.36
C ASP A 93 -11.82 13.79 6.79
N ASN A 94 -11.23 12.62 6.54
CA ASN A 94 -9.86 12.33 6.92
C ASN A 94 -8.93 12.43 5.71
N ILE A 95 -7.96 13.34 5.77
CA ILE A 95 -7.09 13.66 4.64
C ILE A 95 -5.66 13.29 5.00
N PHE A 96 -5.09 12.36 4.25
CA PHE A 96 -3.66 12.04 4.30
C PHE A 96 -2.90 12.82 3.25
N GLU A 97 -1.87 13.57 3.64
CA GLU A 97 -1.03 14.37 2.75
C GLU A 97 0.38 13.75 2.69
N PHE A 98 0.84 13.46 1.47
CA PHE A 98 2.19 12.96 1.22
C PHE A 98 3.06 14.09 0.65
N MET A 99 4.02 14.58 1.42
CA MET A 99 4.77 15.79 1.06
C MET A 99 5.89 15.51 0.04
N GLY A 100 6.23 14.25 -0.17
CA GLY A 100 7.20 13.79 -1.15
C GLY A 100 6.58 13.41 -2.50
N ASP A 101 7.11 12.35 -3.09
CA ASP A 101 6.62 11.76 -4.34
C ASP A 101 5.53 10.72 -4.04
N GLY A 102 4.40 10.79 -4.76
CA GLY A 102 3.30 9.81 -4.70
C GLY A 102 3.39 8.74 -5.78
N GLY A 103 4.54 8.59 -6.44
CA GLY A 103 4.80 7.53 -7.42
C GLY A 103 4.76 6.13 -6.80
N SER A 104 4.61 5.11 -7.64
CA SER A 104 4.49 3.71 -7.25
C SER A 104 5.71 3.15 -6.49
N ASP A 105 6.85 3.84 -6.55
CA ASP A 105 8.03 3.49 -5.76
C ASP A 105 7.97 4.07 -4.33
N ASN A 106 7.15 5.07 -4.06
CA ASN A 106 7.11 5.76 -2.77
C ASN A 106 5.79 5.59 -2.03
N LEU A 107 4.70 5.32 -2.75
CA LEU A 107 3.35 5.23 -2.20
C LEU A 107 2.61 4.04 -2.78
N ALA A 108 2.06 3.22 -1.90
CA ALA A 108 1.10 2.18 -2.27
C ALA A 108 -0.05 2.17 -1.25
N TYR A 109 -1.24 1.84 -1.72
CA TYR A 109 -2.43 1.77 -0.89
C TYR A 109 -3.39 0.70 -1.38
N VAL A 110 -4.25 0.26 -0.48
CA VAL A 110 -5.37 -0.63 -0.79
C VAL A 110 -6.62 -0.05 -0.16
N MET A 111 -7.61 0.25 -0.99
CA MET A 111 -8.93 0.74 -0.57
C MET A 111 -9.88 -0.44 -0.39
N ARG A 112 -10.66 -0.41 0.69
CA ARG A 112 -11.77 -1.35 0.91
C ARG A 112 -12.90 -1.09 -0.07
N ASN A 113 -13.24 0.19 -0.26
CA ASN A 113 -14.27 0.64 -1.17
C ASN A 113 -13.82 1.93 -1.87
N ASN A 114 -13.83 1.93 -3.21
CA ASN A 114 -13.42 3.07 -4.02
C ASN A 114 -14.34 4.30 -3.89
N ASN A 115 -15.50 4.16 -3.23
CA ASN A 115 -16.41 5.28 -2.98
C ASN A 115 -16.11 6.02 -1.67
N HIS A 116 -15.27 5.47 -0.79
CA HIS A 116 -15.01 6.06 0.52
C HIS A 116 -13.74 6.90 0.52
N CYS A 117 -12.77 6.57 -0.34
CA CYS A 117 -11.53 7.31 -0.42
C CYS A 117 -11.11 7.59 -1.86
N GLU A 118 -10.48 8.74 -2.06
CA GLU A 118 -10.01 9.23 -3.35
C GLU A 118 -8.52 9.56 -3.27
N TYR A 119 -7.76 9.14 -4.28
CA TYR A 119 -6.36 9.52 -4.44
C TYR A 119 -6.25 10.66 -5.44
N ASN A 120 -5.72 11.80 -5.00
CA ASN A 120 -5.40 12.92 -5.88
C ASN A 120 -3.90 13.22 -5.81
N ARG A 121 -3.22 12.84 -6.89
CA ARG A 121 -1.78 12.98 -7.04
C ARG A 121 -1.33 14.43 -7.14
N ASP A 122 -2.11 15.27 -7.80
CA ASP A 122 -1.75 16.66 -8.08
C ASP A 122 -1.79 17.51 -6.81
N GLU A 123 -2.78 17.26 -5.96
CA GLU A 123 -2.92 17.87 -4.63
C GLU A 123 -2.14 17.13 -3.54
N LYS A 124 -1.48 16.02 -3.90
CA LYS A 124 -0.66 15.20 -3.02
C LYS A 124 -1.36 14.69 -1.76
N HIS A 125 -2.61 14.24 -1.92
CA HIS A 125 -3.37 13.71 -0.80
C HIS A 125 -4.22 12.48 -1.14
N ILE A 126 -4.62 11.76 -0.10
CA ILE A 126 -5.69 10.76 -0.12
C ILE A 126 -6.78 11.30 0.79
N TYR A 127 -7.98 11.44 0.26
CA TYR A 127 -9.15 11.93 0.98
C TYR A 127 -10.06 10.77 1.31
N CYS A 128 -10.49 10.60 2.56
CA CYS A 128 -11.54 9.66 2.94
C CYS A 128 -12.77 10.39 3.48
N HIS A 129 -13.91 10.15 2.82
CA HIS A 129 -15.22 10.72 3.11
C HIS A 129 -15.82 10.13 4.39
N THR A 130 -16.53 10.94 5.17
CA THR A 130 -17.32 10.50 6.34
C THR A 130 -18.52 9.63 6.00
#